data_AF-A0AB40A6H2-F1
#
_entry.id   AF-A0AB40A6H2-F1
#
_cell.length_a   1.000
_cell.length_b   1.000
_cell.length_c   1.000
_cell.angle_alpha   90.00
_cell.angle_beta   90.00
_cell.angle_gamma   90.00
#
_symmetry.space_group_name_H-M   'P 1'
#
loop_
_entity.id
_entity.type
_entity.pdbx_description
1 polymer ?
#
loop_
_entity_poly.entity_id
_entity_poly.type
_entity_poly.pdbx_seq_one_letter_code
_entity_poly.pdbx_strand_id
1 'polypeptide(L)'
;MSLNAERSYKMKLRDVENAFKYRRIPYPKRSVELIALLAISCTFFLFMHTNKLNSRLKEMEVKLQPSEFSALGLTGNHISGHDAGKHDDINTLHGTYQYLKSTGQLKHLTTAQLNNTPLAQVDTIFFNRITKSGSEKMMELLKILAKRNNFEARRDVEGFYEVVLMHDAYAKNFIRTEVLNCTTANTYTKHVAFIDFGLLDEPWPIYINLVRDPIERLVSWFYYARAPWYIAERRELFGDAIIMPSVDWLKKDFNTCIEERDPECVYEQLELGNLGDHRRQSLYLCGQVQEVCMPFNSHEAMQRAKKNVEEHYAVVGTWEDTNTTLSVLEGYIPRFFSGAKDEYYALKSKLRDVNRNMFRPTISDKARTILSQNLTREIELYQFVKHRLYKQYIALQLEKNPKLRSLVGN
;
A
#
# COMPACT_ATOMS: atom_id res chain seq x y z
N MET A 1 -62.14 -90.84 -0.59
CA MET A 1 -63.37 -90.57 -1.36
C MET A 1 -63.06 -89.53 -2.41
N SER A 2 -63.30 -89.92 -3.67
CA SER A 2 -63.26 -89.20 -4.96
C SER A 2 -63.37 -87.67 -5.03
N LEU A 3 -62.62 -87.16 -6.02
CA LEU A 3 -62.99 -86.20 -7.10
C LEU A 3 -63.25 -84.73 -6.70
N ASN A 4 -62.40 -83.79 -7.13
CA ASN A 4 -62.26 -83.18 -8.48
C ASN A 4 -63.29 -82.08 -8.80
N ALA A 5 -62.77 -81.09 -9.53
CA ALA A 5 -63.46 -80.17 -10.45
C ALA A 5 -64.12 -78.94 -9.79
N GLU A 6 -63.51 -77.75 -9.94
CA GLU A 6 -63.67 -76.82 -11.08
C GLU A 6 -64.94 -75.96 -10.98
N ARG A 7 -64.80 -74.64 -10.81
CA ARG A 7 -64.73 -73.65 -11.92
C ARG A 7 -65.05 -72.23 -11.43
N SER A 8 -64.12 -71.33 -11.77
CA SER A 8 -64.30 -69.94 -12.20
C SER A 8 -65.70 -69.32 -12.13
N TYR A 9 -65.82 -68.18 -11.42
CA TYR A 9 -66.73 -67.10 -11.80
C TYR A 9 -66.08 -65.72 -11.70
N LYS A 10 -66.29 -64.95 -12.76
CA LYS A 10 -65.68 -63.65 -13.10
C LYS A 10 -66.39 -62.50 -12.38
N MET A 11 -65.57 -61.50 -12.03
CA MET A 11 -65.86 -60.05 -11.94
C MET A 11 -66.88 -59.56 -10.90
N LYS A 12 -66.49 -58.53 -10.15
CA LYS A 12 -66.89 -57.15 -10.50
C LYS A 12 -66.07 -56.08 -9.77
N LEU A 13 -65.56 -55.18 -10.61
CA LEU A 13 -64.71 -54.02 -10.36
C LEU A 13 -65.38 -52.89 -9.52
N ARG A 14 -66.41 -53.19 -8.71
CA ARG A 14 -67.24 -52.17 -8.04
C ARG A 14 -66.99 -52.01 -6.54
N ASP A 15 -66.17 -52.87 -5.94
CA ASP A 15 -65.85 -52.78 -4.50
C ASP A 15 -64.47 -52.18 -4.20
N VAL A 16 -63.67 -51.87 -5.22
CA VAL A 16 -62.34 -51.28 -5.02
C VAL A 16 -62.41 -49.75 -4.90
N GLU A 17 -63.39 -49.10 -5.53
CA GLU A 17 -63.50 -47.63 -5.54
C GLU A 17 -64.05 -47.02 -4.25
N ASN A 18 -64.68 -47.81 -3.38
CA ASN A 18 -65.18 -47.34 -2.09
C ASN A 18 -64.27 -47.67 -0.89
N ALA A 19 -63.19 -48.42 -1.10
CA ALA A 19 -62.20 -48.73 -0.05
C ALA A 19 -61.05 -47.70 0.04
N PHE A 20 -60.85 -46.86 -0.96
CA PHE A 20 -59.78 -45.85 -0.95
C PHE A 20 -60.21 -44.45 -0.49
N LYS A 21 -61.50 -44.25 -0.15
CA LYS A 21 -62.03 -42.94 0.24
C LYS A 21 -61.79 -42.54 1.70
N TYR A 22 -61.20 -43.40 2.53
CA TYR A 22 -60.89 -43.11 3.94
C TYR A 22 -59.58 -43.74 4.44
N ARG A 23 -58.46 -43.43 3.79
CA ARG A 23 -57.13 -43.52 4.44
C ARG A 23 -56.33 -42.26 4.17
N ARG A 24 -56.53 -41.24 5.02
CA ARG A 24 -55.49 -40.23 5.28
C ARG A 24 -54.32 -40.97 5.94
N ILE A 25 -53.37 -41.39 5.13
CA ILE A 25 -52.12 -41.98 5.59
C ILE A 25 -51.31 -40.85 6.22
N PRO A 26 -50.93 -40.94 7.51
CA PRO A 26 -50.07 -39.95 8.13
C PRO A 26 -48.67 -40.11 7.54
N TYR A 27 -48.24 -39.14 6.73
CA TYR A 27 -46.81 -39.02 6.38
C TYR A 27 -46.03 -38.79 7.69
N PRO A 28 -45.00 -39.60 7.98
CA PRO A 28 -44.25 -39.45 9.23
C PRO A 28 -43.50 -38.12 9.22
N LYS A 29 -43.64 -37.34 10.30
CA LYS A 29 -42.92 -36.06 10.57
C LYS A 29 -41.37 -36.17 10.52
N ARG A 30 -40.82 -37.38 10.33
CA ARG A 30 -39.39 -37.69 10.27
C ARG A 30 -38.66 -37.20 9.02
N SER A 31 -39.35 -37.01 7.89
CA SER A 31 -38.66 -36.66 6.63
C SER A 31 -38.13 -35.22 6.65
N VAL A 32 -38.89 -34.29 7.22
CA VAL A 32 -38.50 -32.88 7.34
C VAL A 32 -37.38 -32.71 8.36
N GLU A 33 -37.44 -33.44 9.47
CA GLU A 33 -36.37 -33.49 10.47
C GLU A 33 -35.07 -34.09 9.90
N LEU A 34 -35.18 -35.14 9.06
CA LEU A 34 -34.03 -35.73 8.38
C LEU A 34 -33.40 -34.74 7.38
N ILE A 35 -34.22 -34.03 6.59
CA ILE A 35 -33.75 -32.99 5.66
C ILE A 35 -33.08 -31.85 6.43
N ALA A 36 -33.64 -31.43 7.57
CA ALA A 36 -33.06 -30.39 8.42
C ALA A 36 -31.71 -30.83 8.99
N LEU A 37 -31.59 -32.07 9.48
CA LEU A 37 -30.32 -32.62 9.98
C LEU A 37 -29.26 -32.75 8.86
N LEU A 38 -29.67 -33.13 7.65
CA LEU A 38 -28.79 -33.17 6.48
C LEU A 38 -28.33 -31.77 6.06
N ALA A 39 -29.21 -30.77 6.11
CA ALA A 39 -28.87 -29.38 5.82
C ALA A 39 -27.92 -28.79 6.88
N ILE A 40 -28.15 -29.08 8.16
CA ILE A 40 -27.27 -28.66 9.25
C ILE A 40 -25.91 -29.36 9.16
N SER A 41 -25.87 -30.66 8.84
CA SER A 41 -24.58 -31.35 8.66
C SER A 41 -23.83 -30.82 7.44
N CYS A 42 -24.51 -30.56 6.33
CA CYS A 42 -23.89 -30.02 5.12
C CYS A 42 -23.34 -28.60 5.35
N THR A 43 -24.08 -27.74 6.04
CA THR A 43 -23.59 -26.39 6.41
C THR A 43 -22.43 -26.45 7.40
N PHE A 44 -22.45 -27.38 8.36
CA PHE A 44 -21.33 -27.60 9.28
C PHE A 44 -20.08 -28.12 8.55
N PHE A 45 -20.23 -29.06 7.62
CA PHE A 45 -19.12 -29.55 6.79
C PHE A 45 -18.57 -28.45 5.88
N LEU A 46 -19.43 -27.64 5.26
CA LEU A 46 -19.00 -26.48 4.47
C LEU A 46 -18.29 -25.44 5.34
N PHE A 47 -18.75 -25.19 6.57
CA PHE A 47 -18.08 -24.32 7.53
C PHE A 47 -16.70 -24.85 7.95
N MET A 48 -16.60 -26.16 8.24
CA MET A 48 -15.30 -26.78 8.54
C MET A 48 -14.36 -26.75 7.34
N HIS A 49 -14.88 -27.01 6.15
CA HIS A 49 -14.08 -27.02 4.93
C HIS A 49 -13.62 -25.61 4.55
N THR A 50 -14.48 -24.58 4.69
CA THR A 50 -14.11 -23.18 4.49
C THR A 50 -13.14 -22.69 5.55
N ASN A 51 -13.27 -23.10 6.82
CA ASN A 51 -12.28 -22.79 7.86
C ASN A 51 -10.92 -23.46 7.60
N LYS A 52 -10.92 -24.71 7.13
CA LYS A 52 -9.70 -25.43 6.73
C LYS A 52 -9.06 -24.83 5.48
N LEU A 53 -9.86 -24.38 4.51
CA LEU A 53 -9.39 -23.63 3.35
C LEU A 53 -8.84 -22.26 3.76
N ASN A 54 -9.50 -21.54 4.66
CA ASN A 54 -9.02 -20.26 5.18
C ASN A 54 -7.74 -20.42 6.01
N SER A 55 -7.61 -21.49 6.80
CA SER A 55 -6.36 -21.78 7.52
C SER A 55 -5.25 -22.14 6.56
N ARG A 56 -5.52 -22.95 5.53
CA ARG A 56 -4.56 -23.27 4.47
C ARG A 56 -4.23 -22.09 3.57
N LEU A 57 -5.18 -21.18 3.32
CA LEU A 57 -4.94 -19.93 2.61
C LEU A 57 -4.06 -19.01 3.45
N LYS A 58 -4.28 -18.89 4.75
CA LYS A 58 -3.36 -18.18 5.65
C LYS A 58 -1.99 -18.84 5.70
N GLU A 59 -1.93 -20.17 5.78
CA GLU A 59 -0.67 -20.91 5.76
C GLU A 59 0.06 -20.75 4.41
N MET A 60 -0.67 -20.73 3.29
CA MET A 60 -0.12 -20.46 1.96
C MET A 60 0.25 -18.99 1.78
N GLU A 61 -0.49 -18.03 2.34
CA GLU A 61 -0.16 -16.59 2.33
C GLU A 61 1.13 -16.34 3.14
N VAL A 62 1.32 -17.06 4.25
CA VAL A 62 2.57 -17.10 5.03
C VAL A 62 3.71 -17.80 4.27
N LYS A 63 3.41 -18.81 3.44
CA LYS A 63 4.42 -19.49 2.59
C LYS A 63 4.76 -18.73 1.29
N LEU A 64 3.84 -17.91 0.78
CA LEU A 64 4.03 -17.10 -0.44
C LEU A 64 4.78 -15.79 -0.15
N GLN A 65 4.77 -15.30 1.09
CA GLN A 65 5.77 -14.35 1.53
C GLN A 65 7.04 -15.15 1.85
N PRO A 66 8.14 -15.03 1.10
CA PRO A 66 9.39 -15.65 1.54
C PRO A 66 9.64 -15.15 2.95
N SER A 67 9.87 -16.08 3.89
CA SER A 67 10.22 -15.68 5.25
C SER A 67 11.33 -14.64 5.18
N GLU A 68 11.31 -13.63 6.04
CA GLU A 68 12.30 -12.52 6.04
C GLU A 68 13.76 -13.07 6.04
N PHE A 69 13.95 -14.32 6.49
CA PHE A 69 15.19 -15.10 6.45
C PHE A 69 15.46 -15.84 5.12
N SER A 70 14.45 -16.37 4.44
CA SER A 70 14.58 -16.97 3.11
C SER A 70 14.92 -15.91 2.05
N ALA A 71 14.37 -14.70 2.19
CA ALA A 71 14.71 -13.55 1.34
C ALA A 71 16.16 -13.08 1.49
N LEU A 72 16.85 -13.43 2.58
CA LEU A 72 18.29 -13.18 2.77
C LEU A 72 19.17 -14.39 2.38
N GLY A 73 18.58 -15.48 1.86
CA GLY A 73 19.29 -16.69 1.45
C GLY A 73 19.81 -17.55 2.62
N LEU A 74 19.21 -17.42 3.82
CA LEU A 74 19.72 -18.04 5.05
C LEU A 74 19.06 -19.39 5.40
N THR A 75 18.02 -19.79 4.68
CA THR A 75 17.42 -21.13 4.79
C THR A 75 17.79 -21.92 3.55
N GLY A 76 18.79 -22.80 3.66
CA GLY A 76 19.21 -23.67 2.57
C GLY A 76 18.08 -24.62 2.14
N ASN A 77 17.62 -24.45 0.90
CA ASN A 77 17.36 -25.52 -0.07
C ASN A 77 16.77 -24.90 -1.37
N HIS A 78 17.55 -24.97 -2.45
CA HIS A 78 17.28 -24.51 -3.84
C HIS A 78 17.14 -22.98 -4.01
N ILE A 79 17.83 -22.30 -4.93
CA ILE A 79 17.90 -22.52 -6.39
C ILE A 79 19.33 -22.23 -6.91
N SER A 80 19.72 -22.98 -7.94
CA SER A 80 21.01 -22.98 -8.64
C SER A 80 21.57 -21.60 -8.98
N GLY A 81 22.87 -21.41 -8.72
CA GLY A 81 23.64 -20.22 -9.05
C GLY A 81 24.02 -20.12 -10.53
N HIS A 82 23.04 -20.00 -11.42
CA HIS A 82 23.31 -19.79 -12.86
C HIS A 82 22.80 -18.46 -13.45
N ASP A 83 22.15 -17.60 -12.65
CA ASP A 83 21.54 -16.34 -13.13
C ASP A 83 22.05 -15.08 -12.41
N ALA A 84 23.29 -15.07 -11.91
CA ALA A 84 23.89 -13.92 -11.20
C ALA A 84 24.21 -12.69 -12.11
N GLY A 85 23.45 -12.48 -13.18
CA GLY A 85 23.75 -11.50 -14.24
C GLY A 85 22.56 -10.71 -14.78
N LYS A 86 21.37 -10.75 -14.15
CA LYS A 86 20.26 -9.85 -14.55
C LYS A 86 20.24 -8.60 -13.67
N HIS A 87 20.27 -7.43 -14.32
CA HIS A 87 20.15 -6.12 -13.68
C HIS A 87 18.86 -5.94 -12.85
N ASP A 88 17.84 -6.77 -13.08
CA ASP A 88 16.54 -6.68 -12.42
C ASP A 88 16.54 -7.16 -10.95
N ASP A 89 17.52 -7.97 -10.53
CA ASP A 89 17.50 -8.59 -9.20
C ASP A 89 17.84 -7.61 -8.06
N ILE A 90 18.60 -6.53 -8.33
CA ILE A 90 19.07 -5.59 -7.30
C ILE A 90 17.93 -4.86 -6.60
N ASN A 91 16.82 -4.62 -7.32
CA ASN A 91 15.62 -3.90 -6.87
C ASN A 91 14.79 -4.67 -5.83
N THR A 92 15.25 -5.85 -5.41
CA THR A 92 14.68 -6.67 -4.35
C THR A 92 15.51 -6.59 -3.08
N LEU A 93 14.91 -6.89 -1.93
CA LEU A 93 15.64 -7.01 -0.67
C LEU A 93 16.80 -8.03 -0.77
N HIS A 94 16.57 -9.15 -1.46
CA HIS A 94 17.59 -10.17 -1.69
C HIS A 94 18.75 -9.63 -2.52
N GLY A 95 18.46 -9.02 -3.67
CA GLY A 95 19.50 -8.48 -4.55
C GLY A 95 20.27 -7.34 -3.92
N THR A 96 19.62 -6.46 -3.15
CA THR A 96 20.32 -5.44 -2.35
C THR A 96 21.28 -6.09 -1.36
N TYR A 97 20.86 -7.15 -0.65
CA TYR A 97 21.75 -7.88 0.25
C TYR A 97 22.93 -8.51 -0.48
N GLN A 98 22.72 -9.19 -1.61
CA GLN A 98 23.79 -9.78 -2.41
C GLN A 98 24.76 -8.73 -2.98
N TYR A 99 24.24 -7.58 -3.40
CA TYR A 99 25.06 -6.45 -3.84
C TYR A 99 25.95 -5.91 -2.71
N LEU A 100 25.38 -5.67 -1.52
CA LEU A 100 26.15 -5.21 -0.37
C LEU A 100 27.18 -6.27 0.08
N LYS A 101 26.86 -7.56 -0.08
CA LYS A 101 27.77 -8.67 0.23
C LYS A 101 28.94 -8.70 -0.74
N SER A 102 28.67 -8.71 -2.04
CA SER A 102 29.69 -8.79 -3.11
C SER A 102 30.62 -7.57 -3.13
N THR A 103 30.11 -6.39 -2.78
CA THR A 103 30.91 -5.15 -2.68
C THR A 103 31.64 -4.98 -1.35
N GLY A 104 31.48 -5.91 -0.40
CA GLY A 104 32.08 -5.82 0.95
C GLY A 104 31.45 -4.77 1.87
N GLN A 105 30.43 -4.03 1.42
CA GLN A 105 29.77 -2.98 2.19
C GLN A 105 29.06 -3.51 3.45
N LEU A 106 28.59 -4.76 3.46
CA LEU A 106 27.93 -5.34 4.64
C LEU A 106 28.79 -5.32 5.91
N LYS A 107 30.13 -5.39 5.80
CA LYS A 107 31.03 -5.42 6.96
C LYS A 107 31.00 -4.12 7.76
N HIS A 108 30.79 -3.01 7.08
CA HIS A 108 30.83 -1.67 7.67
C HIS A 108 29.44 -1.07 7.88
N LEU A 109 28.40 -1.74 7.42
CA LEU A 109 27.02 -1.28 7.47
C LEU A 109 26.52 -1.24 8.92
N THR A 110 26.18 -0.05 9.41
CA THR A 110 25.56 0.16 10.73
C THR A 110 24.30 1.00 10.64
N THR A 111 23.42 0.90 11.63
CA THR A 111 22.23 1.76 11.69
C THR A 111 22.60 3.22 11.89
N ALA A 112 23.63 3.50 12.70
CA ALA A 112 24.11 4.85 12.97
C ALA A 112 24.52 5.62 11.71
N GLN A 113 25.13 4.95 10.72
CA GLN A 113 25.52 5.59 9.45
C GLN A 113 24.33 5.99 8.57
N LEU A 114 23.16 5.39 8.78
CA LEU A 114 21.97 5.58 7.96
C LEU A 114 20.86 6.32 8.70
N ASN A 115 21.13 6.78 9.93
CA ASN A 115 20.13 7.33 10.81
C ASN A 115 20.25 8.86 10.89
N ASN A 116 19.33 9.55 10.23
CA ASN A 116 19.25 11.02 10.29
C ASN A 116 18.39 11.51 11.47
N THR A 117 17.68 10.63 12.19
CA THR A 117 16.85 11.02 13.34
C THR A 117 17.63 11.80 14.41
N PRO A 118 18.88 11.43 14.78
CA PRO A 118 19.66 12.19 15.76
C PRO A 118 20.06 13.61 15.33
N LEU A 119 19.90 13.96 14.04
CA LEU A 119 20.19 15.31 13.53
C LEU A 119 19.04 16.30 13.78
N ALA A 120 17.85 15.80 14.13
CA ALA A 120 16.71 16.66 14.43
C ALA A 120 16.95 17.46 15.73
N GLN A 121 16.51 18.72 15.72
CA GLN A 121 16.67 19.66 16.83
C GLN A 121 15.38 19.82 17.64
N VAL A 122 14.26 19.27 17.15
CA VAL A 122 12.96 19.26 17.82
C VAL A 122 12.30 17.89 17.74
N ASP A 123 11.47 17.57 18.72
CA ASP A 123 10.64 16.36 18.75
C ASP A 123 9.39 16.50 17.85
N THR A 124 9.60 16.87 16.59
CA THR A 124 8.54 16.98 15.60
C THR A 124 8.87 16.13 14.38
N ILE A 125 7.98 15.19 14.04
CA ILE A 125 8.04 14.55 12.72
C ILE A 125 7.36 15.45 11.71
N PHE A 126 8.05 15.78 10.62
CA PHE A 126 7.44 16.44 9.48
C PHE A 126 7.24 15.45 8.34
N PHE A 127 5.97 15.11 8.07
CA PHE A 127 5.57 14.24 6.98
C PHE A 127 5.05 15.07 5.80
N ASN A 128 5.97 15.48 4.92
CA ASN A 128 5.65 16.25 3.72
C ASN A 128 5.09 15.33 2.60
N ARG A 129 3.88 14.80 2.85
CA ARG A 129 3.30 13.67 2.13
C ARG A 129 3.19 13.88 0.62
N ILE A 130 3.70 12.91 -0.14
CA ILE A 130 3.42 12.76 -1.57
C ILE A 130 1.95 12.36 -1.79
N THR A 131 1.35 12.84 -2.89
CA THR A 131 -0.03 12.45 -3.27
C THR A 131 -0.08 11.01 -3.78
N LYS A 132 -1.15 10.30 -3.39
CA LYS A 132 -1.47 8.92 -3.82
C LYS A 132 -0.41 7.85 -3.49
N SER A 133 0.47 8.11 -2.52
CA SER A 133 1.42 7.15 -1.95
C SER A 133 0.90 6.39 -0.71
N GLY A 134 -0.40 6.53 -0.38
CA GLY A 134 -1.00 5.90 0.80
C GLY A 134 -0.77 6.69 2.11
N SER A 135 -0.65 8.00 1.98
CA SER A 135 -0.44 8.96 3.08
C SER A 135 -1.59 9.02 4.09
N GLU A 136 -2.86 8.85 3.67
CA GLU A 136 -3.99 8.74 4.61
C GLU A 136 -3.86 7.54 5.53
N LYS A 137 -3.43 6.40 5.00
CA LYS A 137 -3.19 5.19 5.80
C LYS A 137 -2.10 5.42 6.84
N MET A 138 -1.03 6.13 6.47
CA MET A 138 0.02 6.54 7.40
C MET A 138 -0.52 7.48 8.49
N MET A 139 -1.37 8.44 8.12
CA MET A 139 -1.97 9.35 9.10
C MET A 139 -2.87 8.63 10.10
N GLU A 140 -3.67 7.67 9.66
CA GLU A 140 -4.46 6.84 10.59
C GLU A 140 -3.54 6.06 11.54
N LEU A 141 -2.46 5.46 11.02
CA LEU A 141 -1.45 4.80 11.85
C LEU A 141 -0.80 5.77 12.85
N LEU A 142 -0.43 6.98 12.42
CA LEU A 142 0.12 8.02 13.30
C LEU A 142 -0.85 8.43 14.41
N LYS A 143 -2.17 8.53 14.14
CA LYS A 143 -3.18 8.81 15.16
C LYS A 143 -3.28 7.71 16.22
N ILE A 144 -3.09 6.46 15.82
CA ILE A 144 -3.09 5.32 16.75
C ILE A 144 -1.81 5.33 17.59
N LEU A 145 -0.67 5.51 16.93
CA LEU A 145 0.62 5.58 17.58
C LEU A 145 0.76 6.80 18.49
N ALA A 146 0.11 7.92 18.18
CA ALA A 146 0.02 9.11 19.02
C ALA A 146 -0.50 8.76 20.42
N LYS A 147 -1.54 7.92 20.50
CA LYS A 147 -2.10 7.43 21.76
C LYS A 147 -1.16 6.47 22.47
N ARG A 148 -0.55 5.54 21.71
CA ARG A 148 0.35 4.52 22.25
C ARG A 148 1.64 5.12 22.81
N ASN A 149 2.23 6.04 22.05
CA ASN A 149 3.57 6.59 22.27
C ASN A 149 3.51 8.02 22.81
N ASN A 150 2.36 8.52 23.25
CA ASN A 150 2.21 9.83 23.91
C ASN A 150 2.84 11.00 23.12
N PHE A 151 2.28 11.26 21.94
CA PHE A 151 2.59 12.41 21.08
C PHE A 151 1.31 12.91 20.37
N GLU A 152 1.33 14.10 19.78
CA GLU A 152 0.18 14.66 19.04
C GLU A 152 0.27 14.38 17.52
N ALA A 153 -0.81 13.88 16.91
CA ALA A 153 -0.89 13.71 15.45
C ALA A 153 -1.62 14.90 14.79
N ARG A 154 -0.86 15.85 14.24
CA ARG A 154 -1.37 17.06 13.58
C ARG A 154 -1.28 16.96 12.06
N ARG A 155 -2.18 17.67 11.37
CA ARG A 155 -2.24 17.79 9.91
C ARG A 155 -2.69 19.19 9.53
N ASP A 156 -2.44 19.57 8.28
CA ASP A 156 -3.03 20.77 7.71
C ASP A 156 -4.55 20.66 7.54
N VAL A 157 -5.20 21.83 7.59
CA VAL A 157 -6.64 21.99 7.32
C VAL A 157 -6.90 21.76 5.83
N GLU A 158 -8.02 21.14 5.50
CA GLU A 158 -8.41 20.89 4.11
C GLU A 158 -8.68 22.20 3.37
N GLY A 159 -7.96 22.40 2.26
CA GLY A 159 -8.08 23.56 1.39
C GLY A 159 -8.60 23.21 -0.01
N PHE A 160 -9.05 24.20 -0.76
CA PHE A 160 -9.49 24.02 -2.15
C PHE A 160 -8.36 23.53 -3.06
N TYR A 161 -7.17 24.10 -2.85
CA TYR A 161 -5.92 23.77 -3.54
C TYR A 161 -4.82 23.46 -2.53
N GLU A 162 -3.97 22.51 -2.88
CA GLU A 162 -2.77 22.21 -2.12
C GLU A 162 -1.65 23.19 -2.47
N VAL A 163 -1.05 23.80 -1.46
CA VAL A 163 0.13 24.67 -1.62
C VAL A 163 1.39 23.82 -1.52
N VAL A 164 1.80 23.25 -2.66
CA VAL A 164 2.99 22.37 -2.72
C VAL A 164 4.28 23.18 -2.68
N LEU A 165 4.30 24.33 -3.36
CA LEU A 165 5.45 25.22 -3.48
C LEU A 165 5.17 26.53 -2.75
N MET A 166 6.17 27.04 -2.03
CA MET A 166 6.08 28.22 -1.17
C MET A 166 7.32 29.09 -1.38
N HIS A 167 7.13 30.41 -1.39
CA HIS A 167 8.25 31.35 -1.27
C HIS A 167 8.76 31.39 0.17
N ASP A 168 10.04 31.70 0.35
CA ASP A 168 10.77 31.61 1.63
C ASP A 168 10.07 32.32 2.79
N ALA A 169 9.55 33.54 2.59
CA ALA A 169 8.85 34.27 3.64
C ALA A 169 7.57 33.55 4.11
N TYR A 170 6.82 32.98 3.17
CA TYR A 170 5.62 32.19 3.49
C TYR A 170 6.00 30.85 4.12
N ALA A 171 7.01 30.16 3.59
CA ALA A 171 7.51 28.90 4.14
C ALA A 171 7.99 29.05 5.58
N LYS A 172 8.75 30.12 5.87
CA LYS A 172 9.25 30.44 7.22
C LYS A 172 8.09 30.73 8.19
N ASN A 173 7.11 31.52 7.76
CA ASN A 173 5.91 31.76 8.57
C ASN A 173 5.14 30.46 8.84
N PHE A 174 4.86 29.68 7.80
CA PHE A 174 4.18 28.38 7.89
C PHE A 174 4.91 27.44 8.87
N ILE A 175 6.23 27.32 8.76
CA ILE A 175 7.03 26.49 9.67
C ILE A 175 6.81 26.93 11.12
N ARG A 176 6.91 28.22 11.41
CA ARG A 176 6.77 28.75 12.78
C ARG A 176 5.37 28.60 13.34
N THR A 177 4.35 28.90 12.55
CA THR A 177 2.95 28.96 13.04
C THR A 177 2.26 27.61 13.05
N GLU A 178 2.71 26.68 12.21
CA GLU A 178 2.06 25.38 12.03
C GLU A 178 2.96 24.23 12.49
N VAL A 179 4.12 24.06 11.84
CA VAL A 179 4.98 22.87 12.03
C VAL A 179 5.63 22.87 13.41
N LEU A 180 6.23 23.98 13.81
CA LEU A 180 6.96 24.12 15.09
C LEU A 180 6.09 24.66 16.23
N ASN A 181 4.83 25.00 15.95
CA ASN A 181 3.89 25.52 16.94
C ASN A 181 3.28 24.40 17.80
N CYS A 182 4.14 23.64 18.49
CA CYS A 182 3.74 22.64 19.46
C CYS A 182 4.87 22.43 20.48
N THR A 183 4.53 22.43 21.76
CA THR A 183 5.49 22.28 22.86
C THR A 183 5.74 20.82 23.24
N THR A 184 4.95 19.89 22.70
CA THR A 184 5.09 18.46 22.97
C THR A 184 5.54 17.71 21.72
N ALA A 185 5.99 16.46 21.92
CA ALA A 185 6.29 15.58 20.81
C ALA A 185 5.08 15.48 19.89
N ASN A 186 5.27 15.70 18.59
CA ASN A 186 4.16 15.71 17.64
C ASN A 186 4.58 15.29 16.23
N THR A 187 3.59 15.04 15.38
CA THR A 187 3.77 14.91 13.94
C THR A 187 2.96 16.01 13.25
N TYR A 188 3.49 16.56 12.17
CA TYR A 188 2.76 17.46 11.29
C TYR A 188 2.79 16.92 9.86
N THR A 189 1.61 16.78 9.26
CA THR A 189 1.45 16.20 7.92
C THR A 189 0.85 17.23 6.97
N LYS A 190 1.49 17.43 5.81
CA LYS A 190 1.00 18.34 4.75
C LYS A 190 1.47 17.92 3.36
N HIS A 191 0.67 18.19 2.33
CA HIS A 191 1.12 18.13 0.94
C HIS A 191 2.01 19.34 0.58
N VAL A 192 3.32 19.20 0.77
CA VAL A 192 4.31 20.25 0.48
C VAL A 192 5.63 19.67 0.02
N ALA A 193 6.33 20.36 -0.89
CA ALA A 193 7.68 19.98 -1.28
C ALA A 193 8.67 20.14 -0.12
N PHE A 194 9.77 19.39 -0.16
CA PHE A 194 10.85 19.49 0.84
C PHE A 194 11.23 20.95 1.10
N ILE A 195 11.30 21.33 2.38
CA ILE A 195 11.70 22.67 2.81
C ILE A 195 13.04 22.50 3.53
N ASP A 196 14.01 23.31 3.16
CA ASP A 196 15.28 23.34 3.86
C ASP A 196 15.15 24.27 5.07
N PHE A 197 15.05 23.69 6.27
CA PHE A 197 14.89 24.45 7.51
C PHE A 197 16.17 25.24 7.83
N GLY A 198 17.33 24.72 7.45
CA GLY A 198 18.61 25.39 7.62
C GLY A 198 18.71 26.68 6.80
N LEU A 199 18.26 26.66 5.54
CA LEU A 199 18.21 27.87 4.70
C LEU A 199 17.25 28.94 5.24
N LEU A 200 16.30 28.56 6.09
CA LEU A 200 15.34 29.48 6.71
C LEU A 200 15.70 29.87 8.15
N ASP A 201 16.86 29.44 8.66
CA ASP A 201 17.27 29.60 10.06
C ASP A 201 16.24 29.04 11.06
N GLU A 202 15.63 27.90 10.74
CA GLU A 202 14.65 27.20 11.58
C GLU A 202 15.19 25.86 12.08
N PRO A 203 14.74 25.38 13.26
CA PRO A 203 15.22 24.12 13.81
C PRO A 203 14.71 22.91 13.01
N TRP A 204 15.61 21.96 12.72
CA TRP A 204 15.29 20.79 11.91
C TRP A 204 14.33 19.81 12.60
N PRO A 205 13.23 19.41 11.95
CA PRO A 205 12.37 18.31 12.39
C PRO A 205 12.92 16.95 11.91
N ILE A 206 12.28 15.86 12.34
CA ILE A 206 12.51 14.52 11.80
C ILE A 206 11.70 14.38 10.49
N TYR A 207 12.38 14.37 9.35
CA TYR A 207 11.72 14.17 8.06
C TYR A 207 11.40 12.68 7.80
N ILE A 208 10.16 12.41 7.40
CA ILE A 208 9.76 11.11 6.86
C ILE A 208 8.98 11.28 5.55
N ASN A 209 8.95 10.24 4.72
CA ASN A 209 8.02 10.21 3.59
C ASN A 209 7.60 8.80 3.18
N LEU A 210 6.65 8.71 2.26
CA LEU A 210 6.25 7.49 1.58
C LEU A 210 6.21 7.73 0.08
N VAL A 211 6.88 6.86 -0.66
CA VAL A 211 6.83 6.79 -2.12
C VAL A 211 5.96 5.61 -2.58
N ARG A 212 5.61 5.61 -3.87
CA ARG A 212 4.95 4.51 -4.54
C ARG A 212 5.51 4.38 -5.96
N ASP A 213 5.38 3.19 -6.55
CA ASP A 213 5.68 3.01 -7.98
C ASP A 213 4.99 4.13 -8.80
N PRO A 214 5.75 4.90 -9.62
CA PRO A 214 5.21 6.05 -10.31
C PRO A 214 4.03 5.73 -11.23
N ILE A 215 4.04 4.58 -11.90
CA ILE A 215 2.98 4.14 -12.81
C ILE A 215 1.73 3.79 -12.00
N GLU A 216 1.87 2.96 -10.97
CA GLU A 216 0.75 2.58 -10.10
C GLU A 216 0.15 3.78 -9.36
N ARG A 217 0.95 4.81 -9.11
CA ARG A 217 0.52 6.07 -8.53
C ARG A 217 -0.33 6.90 -9.50
N LEU A 218 0.07 7.00 -10.77
CA LEU A 218 -0.73 7.64 -11.83
C LEU A 218 -2.05 6.90 -12.06
N VAL A 219 -2.01 5.57 -12.18
CA VAL A 219 -3.21 4.72 -12.26
C VAL A 219 -4.15 4.99 -11.08
N SER A 220 -3.58 5.08 -9.88
CA SER A 220 -4.34 5.36 -8.67
C SER A 220 -4.97 6.75 -8.63
N TRP A 221 -4.32 7.76 -9.23
CA TRP A 221 -4.89 9.10 -9.35
C TRP A 221 -6.00 9.13 -10.41
N PHE A 222 -5.74 8.59 -11.59
CA PHE A 222 -6.65 8.57 -12.73
C PHE A 222 -8.04 8.07 -12.35
N TYR A 223 -8.12 6.93 -11.67
CA TYR A 223 -9.40 6.36 -11.23
C TYR A 223 -9.97 7.03 -9.97
N TYR A 224 -9.14 7.68 -9.15
CA TYR A 224 -9.62 8.42 -7.98
C TYR A 224 -10.31 9.72 -8.38
N ALA A 225 -9.71 10.47 -9.31
CA ALA A 225 -10.27 11.71 -9.85
C ALA A 225 -11.63 11.50 -10.53
N ARG A 226 -11.89 10.27 -11.03
CA ARG A 226 -13.15 9.83 -11.66
C ARG A 226 -14.15 9.21 -10.70
N ALA A 227 -13.82 9.07 -9.42
CA ALA A 227 -14.70 8.39 -8.48
C ALA A 227 -15.93 9.27 -8.20
N PRO A 228 -17.18 8.73 -8.30
CA PRO A 228 -18.39 9.53 -8.11
C PRO A 228 -18.45 10.21 -6.73
N TRP A 229 -18.02 9.52 -5.68
CA TRP A 229 -17.98 10.05 -4.32
C TRP A 229 -17.00 11.23 -4.20
N TYR A 230 -15.83 11.16 -4.83
CA TYR A 230 -14.84 12.24 -4.81
C TYR A 230 -15.38 13.52 -5.45
N ILE A 231 -16.07 13.36 -6.59
CA ILE A 231 -16.68 14.50 -7.30
C ILE A 231 -17.87 15.05 -6.50
N ALA A 232 -18.69 14.18 -5.91
CA ALA A 232 -19.83 14.58 -5.08
C ALA A 232 -19.38 15.37 -3.84
N GLU A 233 -18.40 14.86 -3.09
CA GLU A 233 -17.84 15.54 -1.91
C GLU A 233 -17.26 16.91 -2.28
N ARG A 234 -16.52 17.02 -3.38
CA ARG A 234 -16.01 18.32 -3.84
C ARG A 234 -17.13 19.28 -4.20
N ARG A 235 -18.18 18.82 -4.89
CA ARG A 235 -19.33 19.66 -5.24
C ARG A 235 -20.12 20.10 -4.02
N GLU A 236 -20.22 19.25 -3.01
CA GLU A 236 -20.83 19.61 -1.72
C GLU A 236 -20.04 20.70 -1.01
N LEU A 237 -18.71 20.58 -0.96
CA LEU A 237 -17.83 21.53 -0.28
C LEU A 237 -17.67 22.87 -1.01
N PHE A 238 -17.66 22.84 -2.34
CA PHE A 238 -17.24 23.98 -3.16
C PHE A 238 -18.32 24.51 -4.12
N GLY A 239 -19.50 23.89 -4.12
CA GLY A 239 -20.66 24.33 -4.90
C GLY A 239 -20.41 24.36 -6.40
N ASP A 240 -20.93 25.40 -7.05
CA ASP A 240 -20.93 25.55 -8.52
C ASP A 240 -19.53 25.84 -9.12
N ALA A 241 -18.51 26.05 -8.28
CA ALA A 241 -17.12 26.09 -8.74
C ALA A 241 -16.64 24.73 -9.29
N ILE A 242 -17.33 23.63 -8.95
CA ILE A 242 -17.04 22.29 -9.44
C ILE A 242 -17.92 21.99 -10.66
N ILE A 243 -17.31 22.04 -11.84
CA ILE A 243 -17.97 21.64 -13.08
C ILE A 243 -18.06 20.11 -13.12
N MET A 244 -19.29 19.60 -13.26
CA MET A 244 -19.51 18.16 -13.38
C MET A 244 -18.94 17.63 -14.69
N PRO A 245 -18.05 16.63 -14.66
CA PRO A 245 -17.49 16.05 -15.88
C PRO A 245 -18.53 15.25 -16.66
N SER A 246 -18.27 15.03 -17.94
CA SER A 246 -19.11 14.19 -18.78
C SER A 246 -19.09 12.72 -18.33
N VAL A 247 -20.17 12.00 -18.63
CA VAL A 247 -20.24 10.55 -18.35
C VAL A 247 -19.15 9.78 -19.10
N ASP A 248 -18.81 10.22 -20.32
CA ASP A 248 -17.75 9.60 -21.11
C ASP A 248 -16.39 9.76 -20.44
N TRP A 249 -16.09 10.94 -19.89
CA TRP A 249 -14.86 11.16 -19.14
C TRP A 249 -14.77 10.27 -17.89
N LEU A 250 -15.89 10.13 -17.16
CA LEU A 250 -15.98 9.29 -15.96
C LEU A 250 -15.75 7.80 -16.24
N LYS A 251 -16.24 7.32 -17.39
CA LYS A 251 -16.14 5.90 -17.78
C LYS A 251 -14.83 5.56 -18.48
N LYS A 252 -14.07 6.56 -18.95
CA LYS A 252 -12.83 6.35 -19.70
C LYS A 252 -11.82 5.56 -18.87
N ASP A 253 -11.27 4.50 -19.45
CA ASP A 253 -10.22 3.71 -18.82
C ASP A 253 -8.83 4.27 -19.13
N PHE A 254 -7.86 3.94 -18.28
CA PHE A 254 -6.53 4.51 -18.36
C PHE A 254 -5.76 4.06 -19.61
N ASN A 255 -5.99 2.83 -20.10
CA ASN A 255 -5.29 2.35 -21.29
C ASN A 255 -5.75 3.14 -22.51
N THR A 256 -7.06 3.29 -22.69
CA THR A 256 -7.63 4.11 -23.78
C THR A 256 -7.12 5.56 -23.71
N CYS A 257 -7.08 6.16 -22.52
CA CYS A 257 -6.55 7.52 -22.32
C CYS A 257 -5.09 7.68 -22.78
N ILE A 258 -4.23 6.70 -22.49
CA ILE A 258 -2.82 6.69 -22.92
C ILE A 258 -2.71 6.48 -24.43
N GLU A 259 -3.47 5.54 -24.98
CA GLU A 259 -3.39 5.15 -26.39
C GLU A 259 -3.94 6.22 -27.33
N GLU A 260 -5.01 6.92 -26.92
CA GLU A 260 -5.58 8.06 -27.64
C GLU A 260 -4.79 9.36 -27.41
N ARG A 261 -3.82 9.35 -26.48
CA ARG A 261 -3.03 10.51 -26.08
C ARG A 261 -3.90 11.68 -25.62
N ASP A 262 -4.89 11.38 -24.78
CA ASP A 262 -5.66 12.43 -24.12
C ASP A 262 -4.75 13.39 -23.35
N PRO A 263 -5.05 14.70 -23.31
CA PRO A 263 -4.18 15.69 -22.67
C PRO A 263 -3.79 15.36 -21.21
N GLU A 264 -4.65 14.70 -20.44
CA GLU A 264 -4.36 14.31 -19.03
C GLU A 264 -3.45 13.08 -18.88
N CYS A 265 -3.24 12.33 -19.97
CA CYS A 265 -2.45 11.10 -20.02
C CYS A 265 -1.17 11.26 -20.86
N VAL A 266 -0.83 12.49 -21.23
CA VAL A 266 0.43 12.83 -21.91
C VAL A 266 1.45 13.29 -20.87
N TYR A 267 2.60 12.60 -20.83
CA TYR A 267 3.67 12.82 -19.85
C TYR A 267 4.96 13.23 -20.56
N GLU A 268 5.03 14.49 -20.99
CA GLU A 268 6.16 15.03 -21.76
C GLU A 268 7.34 15.43 -20.87
N GLN A 269 8.55 15.08 -21.30
CA GLN A 269 9.78 15.40 -20.58
C GLN A 269 9.94 16.90 -20.38
N LEU A 270 10.42 17.29 -19.20
CA LEU A 270 10.69 18.69 -18.81
C LEU A 270 9.46 19.60 -18.80
N GLU A 271 8.26 19.06 -19.00
CA GLU A 271 7.03 19.83 -18.91
C GLU A 271 6.94 20.51 -17.53
N LEU A 272 6.60 21.79 -17.52
CA LEU A 272 6.44 22.60 -16.31
C LEU A 272 4.97 22.72 -15.86
N GLY A 273 4.04 22.29 -16.71
CA GLY A 273 2.60 22.40 -16.49
C GLY A 273 2.07 21.48 -15.40
N ASN A 274 0.99 21.95 -14.76
CA ASN A 274 0.05 21.22 -13.91
C ASN A 274 0.63 20.40 -12.73
N LEU A 275 0.38 20.84 -11.49
CA LEU A 275 0.62 20.03 -10.29
C LEU A 275 -0.53 19.05 -9.95
N GLY A 276 -1.69 19.24 -10.59
CA GLY A 276 -2.93 18.54 -10.29
C GLY A 276 -3.05 17.13 -10.86
N ASP A 277 -2.22 16.75 -11.85
CA ASP A 277 -2.16 15.34 -12.30
C ASP A 277 -1.24 14.47 -11.42
N HIS A 278 -0.58 15.11 -10.47
CA HIS A 278 0.33 14.50 -9.53
C HIS A 278 1.49 13.74 -10.18
N ARG A 279 1.89 13.94 -11.45
CA ARG A 279 2.94 13.14 -12.08
C ARG A 279 4.32 13.21 -11.40
N ARG A 280 4.61 14.30 -10.68
CA ARG A 280 5.91 14.62 -10.05
C ARG A 280 5.98 14.10 -8.61
N GLN A 281 6.45 12.87 -8.41
CA GLN A 281 6.81 12.41 -7.06
C GLN A 281 8.15 13.03 -6.62
N SER A 282 9.08 13.17 -7.57
CA SER A 282 10.38 13.82 -7.35
C SER A 282 10.27 15.23 -6.77
N LEU A 283 9.30 16.04 -7.19
CA LEU A 283 9.08 17.40 -6.70
C LEU A 283 9.01 17.47 -5.16
N TYR A 284 8.28 16.53 -4.55
CA TYR A 284 8.08 16.53 -3.10
C TYR A 284 9.37 16.28 -2.32
N LEU A 285 10.34 15.59 -2.93
CA LEU A 285 11.64 15.27 -2.32
C LEU A 285 12.74 16.24 -2.78
N CYS A 286 12.63 16.81 -3.97
CA CYS A 286 13.57 17.78 -4.53
C CYS A 286 13.52 19.14 -3.82
N GLY A 287 12.31 19.62 -3.53
CA GLY A 287 12.07 20.80 -2.70
C GLY A 287 11.57 22.04 -3.45
N GLN A 288 11.80 23.21 -2.85
CA GLN A 288 11.12 24.46 -3.22
C GLN A 288 11.71 25.19 -4.46
N VAL A 289 12.89 24.79 -4.94
CA VAL A 289 13.57 25.49 -6.05
C VAL A 289 12.93 25.11 -7.38
N GLN A 290 11.98 25.92 -7.82
CA GLN A 290 11.11 25.61 -8.97
C GLN A 290 11.88 25.34 -10.25
N GLU A 291 12.88 26.17 -10.57
CA GLU A 291 13.72 26.06 -11.76
C GLU A 291 14.37 24.67 -11.90
N VAL A 292 14.70 24.04 -10.77
CA VAL A 292 15.33 22.72 -10.72
C VAL A 292 14.30 21.61 -10.53
N CYS A 293 13.30 21.81 -9.67
CA CYS A 293 12.41 20.75 -9.19
C CYS A 293 11.09 20.61 -9.96
N MET A 294 10.66 21.63 -10.69
CA MET A 294 9.43 21.59 -11.49
C MET A 294 9.54 20.84 -12.82
N PRO A 295 10.67 20.90 -13.57
CA PRO A 295 10.78 20.15 -14.82
C PRO A 295 10.52 18.67 -14.62
N PHE A 296 9.43 18.16 -15.20
CA PHE A 296 9.01 16.77 -15.01
C PHE A 296 10.06 15.80 -15.55
N ASN A 297 10.31 14.74 -14.78
CA ASN A 297 11.23 13.67 -15.15
C ASN A 297 12.64 14.19 -15.53
N SER A 298 13.09 15.29 -14.92
CA SER A 298 14.43 15.85 -15.12
C SER A 298 15.49 15.11 -14.31
N HIS A 299 16.72 15.13 -14.81
CA HIS A 299 17.85 14.52 -14.13
C HIS A 299 18.19 15.28 -12.84
N GLU A 300 18.18 16.62 -12.91
CA GLU A 300 18.54 17.53 -11.85
C GLU A 300 17.56 17.44 -10.67
N ALA A 301 16.24 17.41 -10.94
CA ALA A 301 15.24 17.22 -9.89
C ALA A 301 15.43 15.88 -9.17
N MET A 302 15.67 14.82 -9.93
CA MET A 302 15.87 13.47 -9.38
C MET A 302 17.15 13.38 -8.55
N GLN A 303 18.28 13.93 -9.01
CA GLN A 303 19.53 13.92 -8.25
C GLN A 303 19.41 14.74 -6.97
N ARG A 304 18.80 15.92 -7.02
CA ARG A 304 18.55 16.73 -5.82
C ARG A 304 17.60 16.02 -4.85
N ALA A 305 16.56 15.37 -5.35
CA ALA A 305 15.67 14.55 -4.53
C ALA A 305 16.43 13.41 -3.82
N LYS A 306 17.30 12.68 -4.54
CA LYS A 306 18.14 11.63 -3.95
C LYS A 306 19.03 12.20 -2.84
N LYS A 307 19.72 13.31 -3.11
CA LYS A 307 20.57 14.00 -2.14
C LYS A 307 19.80 14.36 -0.86
N ASN A 308 18.64 15.03 -1.00
CA ASN A 308 17.82 15.39 0.16
C ASN A 308 17.36 14.16 0.95
N VAL A 309 16.99 13.07 0.27
CA VAL A 309 16.61 11.80 0.91
C VAL A 309 17.77 11.21 1.74
N GLU A 310 19.01 11.29 1.25
CA GLU A 310 20.17 10.81 1.99
C GLU A 310 20.52 11.70 3.18
N GLU A 311 20.51 13.02 2.98
CA GLU A 311 21.01 13.99 3.96
C GLU A 311 20.01 14.33 5.06
N HIS A 312 18.71 14.35 4.74
CA HIS A 312 17.70 14.96 5.63
C HIS A 312 16.58 14.01 6.07
N TYR A 313 16.24 12.99 5.30
CA TYR A 313 15.13 12.09 5.66
C TYR A 313 15.60 10.96 6.59
N ALA A 314 14.92 10.77 7.72
CA ALA A 314 15.16 9.62 8.58
C ALA A 314 14.75 8.34 7.86
N VAL A 315 13.49 8.27 7.40
CA VAL A 315 12.97 7.11 6.68
C VAL A 315 12.07 7.56 5.54
N VAL A 316 12.31 7.02 4.35
CA VAL A 316 11.38 7.07 3.21
C VAL A 316 10.97 5.65 2.86
N GLY A 317 9.69 5.31 3.04
CA GLY A 317 9.18 3.96 2.87
C GLY A 317 8.27 3.77 1.66
N THR A 318 7.76 2.56 1.48
CA THR A 318 6.66 2.22 0.55
C THR A 318 5.74 1.18 1.16
N TRP A 319 4.44 1.29 0.88
CA TRP A 319 3.46 0.26 1.27
C TRP A 319 3.61 -1.05 0.47
N GLU A 320 4.29 -1.03 -0.66
CA GLU A 320 4.62 -2.25 -1.43
C GLU A 320 5.55 -3.18 -0.63
N ASP A 321 6.37 -2.60 0.24
CA ASP A 321 7.25 -3.30 1.19
C ASP A 321 6.87 -2.94 2.64
N THR A 322 5.57 -3.11 2.97
CA THR A 322 4.98 -2.71 4.26
C THR A 322 5.79 -3.19 5.47
N ASN A 323 6.14 -4.48 5.53
CA ASN A 323 6.86 -5.06 6.68
C ASN A 323 8.20 -4.39 6.91
N THR A 324 8.97 -4.21 5.82
CA THR A 324 10.26 -3.53 5.84
C THR A 324 10.11 -2.08 6.28
N THR A 325 9.15 -1.35 5.70
CA THR A 325 8.86 0.05 6.06
C THR A 325 8.55 0.21 7.55
N LEU A 326 7.65 -0.62 8.10
CA LEU A 326 7.27 -0.54 9.51
C LEU A 326 8.42 -0.90 10.43
N SER A 327 9.20 -1.95 10.11
CA SER A 327 10.37 -2.34 10.90
C SER A 327 11.49 -1.29 10.89
N VAL A 328 11.69 -0.59 9.76
CA VAL A 328 12.66 0.51 9.67
C VAL A 328 12.18 1.72 10.47
N LEU A 329 10.91 2.10 10.36
CA LEU A 329 10.34 3.18 11.17
C LEU A 329 10.47 2.92 12.68
N GLU A 330 10.15 1.71 13.13
CA GLU A 330 10.32 1.28 14.53
C GLU A 330 11.78 1.37 14.99
N GLY A 331 12.73 0.95 14.15
CA GLY A 331 14.15 0.92 14.49
C GLY A 331 14.81 2.29 14.49
N TYR A 332 14.47 3.16 13.55
CA TYR A 332 15.14 4.45 13.35
C TYR A 332 14.44 5.62 14.06
N ILE A 333 13.14 5.50 14.37
CA ILE A 333 12.34 6.56 15.00
C ILE A 333 11.47 5.97 16.14
N PRO A 334 12.06 5.27 17.13
CA PRO A 334 11.32 4.50 18.12
C PRO A 334 10.39 5.34 19.01
N ARG A 335 10.74 6.61 19.29
CA ARG A 335 9.91 7.54 20.09
C ARG A 335 8.48 7.68 19.54
N PHE A 336 8.34 7.60 18.21
CA PHE A 336 7.06 7.79 17.52
C PHE A 336 6.49 6.48 16.98
N PHE A 337 7.33 5.55 16.54
CA PHE A 337 6.89 4.35 15.82
C PHE A 337 6.99 3.04 16.59
N SER A 338 7.37 3.04 17.88
CA SER A 338 7.38 1.81 18.67
C SER A 338 6.02 1.10 18.64
N GLY A 339 6.00 -0.16 18.18
CA GLY A 339 4.78 -0.98 18.01
C GLY A 339 3.98 -0.70 16.73
N ALA A 340 4.51 0.07 15.76
CA ALA A 340 3.84 0.34 14.49
C ALA A 340 3.43 -0.92 13.71
N LYS A 341 4.27 -1.96 13.72
CA LYS A 341 3.97 -3.23 13.04
C LYS A 341 2.76 -3.90 13.68
N ASP A 342 2.73 -3.96 15.01
CA ASP A 342 1.65 -4.58 15.78
C ASP A 342 0.31 -3.86 15.53
N GLU A 343 0.29 -2.53 15.68
CA GLU A 343 -0.91 -1.71 15.50
C GLU A 343 -1.43 -1.79 14.05
N TYR A 344 -0.54 -1.74 13.06
CA TYR A 344 -0.91 -1.83 11.65
C TYR A 344 -1.60 -3.16 11.32
N TYR A 345 -1.05 -4.28 11.81
CA TYR A 345 -1.60 -5.60 11.51
C TYR A 345 -2.85 -5.93 12.33
N ALA A 346 -2.95 -5.44 13.57
CA ALA A 346 -4.17 -5.52 14.37
C ALA A 346 -5.35 -4.81 13.70
N LEU A 347 -5.08 -3.73 12.97
CA LEU A 347 -6.09 -2.87 12.35
C LEU A 347 -6.17 -3.05 10.83
N LYS A 348 -5.47 -4.03 10.24
CA LYS A 348 -5.44 -4.26 8.78
C LYS A 348 -6.84 -4.38 8.17
N SER A 349 -7.82 -4.91 8.91
CA SER A 349 -9.22 -4.96 8.47
C SER A 349 -9.88 -3.58 8.40
N LYS A 350 -9.71 -2.72 9.42
CA LYS A 350 -10.24 -1.35 9.45
C LYS A 350 -9.49 -0.41 8.49
N LEU A 351 -8.19 -0.61 8.32
CA LEU A 351 -7.34 0.13 7.38
C LEU A 351 -7.51 -0.33 5.93
N ARG A 352 -8.15 -1.48 5.67
CA ARG A 352 -8.45 -1.97 4.30
C ARG A 352 -9.55 -1.17 3.63
N ASP A 353 -10.44 -0.56 4.41
CA ASP A 353 -11.55 0.24 3.90
C ASP A 353 -11.11 1.66 3.52
N VAL A 354 -9.99 2.12 4.09
CA VAL A 354 -9.33 3.38 3.73
C VAL A 354 -8.57 3.14 2.40
N ASN A 355 -8.98 3.81 1.32
CA ASN A 355 -8.32 3.84 0.00
C ASN A 355 -8.59 2.70 -1.02
N ARG A 356 -9.67 1.91 -0.88
CA ARG A 356 -9.99 0.93 -1.93
C ARG A 356 -10.80 1.55 -3.06
N ASN A 357 -10.18 1.75 -4.22
CA ASN A 357 -10.93 1.92 -5.46
C ASN A 357 -11.28 0.53 -6.00
N MET A 358 -12.54 0.11 -5.90
CA MET A 358 -12.98 -1.26 -6.20
C MET A 358 -12.86 -1.64 -7.69
N PHE A 359 -12.71 -0.65 -8.58
CA PHE A 359 -12.58 -0.85 -10.01
C PHE A 359 -11.24 -0.27 -10.48
N ARG A 360 -10.19 -1.09 -10.50
CA ARG A 360 -8.91 -0.75 -11.12
C ARG A 360 -8.58 -1.80 -12.18
N PRO A 361 -8.97 -1.55 -13.45
CA PRO A 361 -8.48 -2.32 -14.58
C PRO A 361 -6.96 -2.43 -14.57
N THR A 362 -6.45 -3.58 -15.03
CA THR A 362 -5.01 -3.78 -15.21
C THR A 362 -4.51 -2.92 -16.36
N ILE A 363 -3.35 -2.31 -16.19
CA ILE A 363 -2.67 -1.58 -17.26
C ILE A 363 -2.21 -2.57 -18.35
N SER A 364 -2.38 -2.21 -19.62
CA SER A 364 -1.90 -2.98 -20.77
C SER A 364 -0.37 -2.91 -20.87
N ASP A 365 0.26 -3.93 -21.44
CA ASP A 365 1.72 -3.94 -21.63
C ASP A 365 2.20 -2.78 -22.50
N LYS A 366 1.38 -2.39 -23.50
CA LYS A 366 1.62 -1.22 -24.35
C LYS A 366 1.62 0.07 -23.54
N ALA A 367 0.59 0.30 -22.73
CA ALA A 367 0.51 1.50 -21.88
C ALA A 367 1.64 1.51 -20.83
N ARG A 368 1.96 0.37 -20.22
CA ARG A 368 3.09 0.24 -19.28
C ARG A 368 4.43 0.57 -19.95
N THR A 369 4.63 0.14 -21.20
CA THR A 369 5.85 0.43 -21.96
C THR A 369 6.00 1.92 -22.23
N ILE A 370 4.93 2.58 -22.71
CA ILE A 370 4.91 4.03 -22.96
C ILE A 370 5.23 4.80 -21.67
N LEU A 371 4.57 4.44 -20.57
CA LEU A 371 4.80 5.10 -19.28
C LEU A 371 6.22 4.87 -18.75
N SER A 372 6.76 3.66 -18.89
CA SER A 372 8.13 3.35 -18.44
C SER A 372 9.19 4.16 -19.19
N GLN A 373 8.94 4.50 -20.46
CA GLN A 373 9.80 5.38 -21.25
C GLN A 373 9.69 6.85 -20.81
N ASN A 374 8.51 7.29 -20.39
CA ASN A 374 8.24 8.67 -20.01
C ASN A 374 8.53 9.00 -18.53
N LEU A 375 8.63 7.99 -17.66
CA LEU A 375 8.80 8.15 -16.19
C LEU A 375 10.18 7.66 -15.70
N THR A 376 11.17 7.59 -16.58
CA THR A 376 12.49 7.00 -16.27
C THR A 376 13.14 7.55 -15.00
N ARG A 377 13.12 8.87 -14.77
CA ARG A 377 13.71 9.50 -13.58
C ARG A 377 12.85 9.34 -12.33
N GLU A 378 11.52 9.35 -12.47
CA GLU A 378 10.61 9.04 -11.37
C GLU A 378 10.77 7.58 -10.90
N ILE A 379 10.94 6.64 -11.82
CA ILE A 379 11.17 5.22 -11.54
C ILE A 379 12.55 5.01 -10.90
N GLU A 380 13.58 5.67 -11.43
CA GLU A 380 14.94 5.61 -10.88
C GLU A 380 14.99 6.14 -9.43
N LEU A 381 14.27 7.24 -9.14
CA LEU A 381 14.13 7.77 -7.79
C LEU A 381 13.40 6.78 -6.86
N TYR A 382 12.33 6.17 -7.33
CA TYR A 382 11.59 5.17 -6.56
C TYR A 382 12.46 3.95 -6.20
N GLN A 383 13.21 3.41 -7.18
CA GLN A 383 14.14 2.30 -6.96
C GLN A 383 15.26 2.67 -5.99
N PHE A 384 15.81 3.89 -6.10
CA PHE A 384 16.80 4.41 -5.17
C PHE A 384 16.27 4.43 -3.73
N VAL A 385 15.06 4.94 -3.51
CA VAL A 385 14.42 4.97 -2.20
C VAL A 385 14.23 3.55 -1.65
N LYS A 386 13.80 2.60 -2.48
CA LYS A 386 13.69 1.19 -2.08
C LYS A 386 15.03 0.59 -1.66
N HIS A 387 16.09 0.82 -2.43
CA HIS A 387 17.44 0.35 -2.07
C HIS A 387 17.89 0.92 -0.72
N ARG A 388 17.66 2.22 -0.49
CA ARG A 388 17.97 2.85 0.80
C ARG A 388 17.17 2.20 1.94
N LEU A 389 15.87 1.97 1.75
CA LEU A 389 15.02 1.30 2.73
C LEU A 389 15.51 -0.11 3.06
N TYR A 390 15.86 -0.90 2.04
CA TYR A 390 16.41 -2.25 2.23
C TYR A 390 17.76 -2.21 2.94
N LYS A 391 18.63 -1.26 2.61
CA LYS A 391 19.91 -1.04 3.31
C LYS A 391 19.70 -0.74 4.79
N GLN A 392 18.74 0.13 5.12
CA GLN A 392 18.36 0.43 6.51
C GLN A 392 17.82 -0.81 7.25
N TYR A 393 16.97 -1.60 6.59
CA TYR A 393 16.43 -2.83 7.16
C TYR A 393 17.52 -3.88 7.41
N ILE A 394 18.41 -4.11 6.45
CA ILE A 394 19.53 -5.05 6.59
C ILE A 394 20.42 -4.65 7.76
N ALA A 395 20.74 -3.35 7.91
CA ALA A 395 21.51 -2.85 9.04
C ALA A 395 20.86 -3.20 10.39
N LEU A 396 19.54 -3.03 10.52
CA LEU A 396 18.79 -3.41 11.72
C LEU A 396 18.87 -4.92 11.99
N GLN A 397 18.77 -5.75 10.95
CA GLN A 397 18.85 -7.21 11.12
C GLN A 397 20.24 -7.67 11.56
N LEU A 398 21.30 -7.05 11.03
CA LEU A 398 22.68 -7.34 11.42
C LEU A 398 22.96 -6.97 12.89
N GLU A 399 22.37 -5.88 13.39
CA GLU A 399 22.52 -5.48 14.80
C GLU A 399 21.69 -6.36 15.74
N LYS A 400 20.48 -6.77 15.34
CA LYS A 400 19.62 -7.66 16.13
C LYS A 400 20.14 -9.09 16.19
N ASN A 401 20.92 -9.53 15.20
CA ASN A 401 21.41 -10.91 15.12
C ASN A 401 22.94 -10.95 14.95
N PRO A 402 23.69 -11.00 16.07
CA PRO A 402 25.16 -11.08 16.05
C PRO A 402 25.72 -12.25 15.23
N LYS A 403 24.97 -13.34 15.08
CA LYS A 403 25.39 -14.50 14.25
C LYS A 403 25.41 -14.16 12.76
N LEU A 404 24.52 -13.27 12.29
CA LEU A 404 24.57 -12.78 10.92
C LEU A 404 25.81 -11.93 10.69
N ARG A 405 26.20 -11.13 11.67
CA ARG A 405 27.41 -10.30 11.59
C ARG A 405 28.69 -11.14 11.53
N SER A 406 28.76 -12.25 12.28
CA SER A 406 29.91 -13.16 12.20
C SER A 406 30.02 -13.90 10.86
N LEU A 407 28.90 -14.20 10.20
CA LEU A 407 28.89 -14.86 8.87
C LEU A 407 29.35 -13.94 7.74
N VAL A 408 29.31 -12.62 7.96
CA VAL A 408 29.79 -11.59 7.01
C VAL A 408 31.27 -11.25 7.26
N GLY A 409 31.80 -11.52 8.45
CA GLY A 409 33.16 -11.17 8.87
C GLY A 409 34.26 -12.07 8.31
N ASN A 410 33.96 -13.36 8.11
CA ASN A 410 34.80 -14.31 7.38
C ASN A 410 34.63 -14.12 5.87
#